data_AF-A0A4P5TJT6-F1
#
_entry.id   AF-A0A4P5TJT6-F1
#
_cell.length_a   1.000
_cell.length_b   1.000
_cell.length_c   1.000
_cell.angle_alpha   90.00
_cell.angle_beta   90.00
_cell.angle_gamma   90.00
#
_symmetry.space_group_name_H-M   'P 1'
#
loop_
_entity.id
_entity.type
_entity.pdbx_description
1 polymer ?
#
loop_
_entity_poly.entity_id
_entity_poly.type
_entity_poly.pdbx_seq_one_letter_code
_entity_poly.pdbx_strand_id
1 'polypeptide(L)'
;MYVTLFMDVEDLVAPEADDIAKTCSDILAEEGVQATMCIVGEKARLLKERGLSDVIQALKQHDIGFHSATHSVHPTITEYLADKDWDTGVSEAIRREKPGVQALLDTFNLMPSCFAGPGNSWGPQICGAMEHLGIHSFVYAHTCIPEGGIHRFNGLTAYPWGGGFSDGNYQDDAKAELDRERVTAHIVAKRDAGAIWQEVFLGHPTRILHEAFWDLANFERGKVTPKEAWVPAPRKSEADLQITLKNFRSAIQTVKSIPGVEIRAIRDMNQLLAPLPHHNISPHEQNLVWNEIQGNLQGMSGWPIVPSDIDLSKIVQVTKERLFTLKRYDWKHLTT
;
A
#
# COMPACT_ATOMS: atom_id res chain seq x y z
N MET A 1 -6.88 -5.40 19.56
CA MET A 1 -6.84 -4.60 18.32
C MET A 1 -6.00 -5.36 17.31
N TYR A 2 -6.39 -5.37 16.04
CA TYR A 2 -5.58 -5.97 14.97
C TYR A 2 -4.57 -4.96 14.43
N VAL A 3 -3.39 -5.43 14.07
CA VAL A 3 -2.38 -4.64 13.36
C VAL A 3 -1.99 -5.36 12.08
N THR A 4 -1.90 -4.62 10.97
CA THR A 4 -1.37 -5.17 9.72
C THR A 4 -0.06 -4.49 9.37
N LEU A 5 0.98 -5.30 9.15
CA LEU A 5 2.29 -4.84 8.69
C LEU A 5 2.31 -4.77 7.17
N PHE A 6 2.89 -3.71 6.61
CA PHE A 6 3.00 -3.52 5.16
C PHE A 6 4.44 -3.28 4.72
N MET A 7 4.76 -3.78 3.53
CA MET A 7 5.95 -3.39 2.78
C MET A 7 5.63 -3.27 1.31
N ASP A 8 6.14 -2.22 0.67
CA ASP A 8 5.93 -1.96 -0.75
C ASP A 8 7.18 -2.38 -1.54
N VAL A 9 7.04 -3.43 -2.36
CA VAL A 9 8.11 -4.06 -3.16
C VAL A 9 8.03 -3.52 -4.60
N GLU A 10 8.65 -2.36 -4.80
CA GLU A 10 8.36 -1.49 -5.95
C GLU A 10 9.54 -1.21 -6.89
N ASP A 11 10.78 -1.46 -6.51
CA ASP A 11 11.96 -1.11 -7.32
C ASP A 11 12.10 -2.00 -8.56
N LEU A 12 11.87 -1.38 -9.73
CA LEU A 12 11.96 -2.03 -11.04
C LEU A 12 13.37 -1.95 -11.65
N VAL A 13 14.27 -1.18 -11.04
CA VAL A 13 15.55 -0.78 -11.63
C VAL A 13 16.68 -1.64 -11.07
N ALA A 14 16.86 -1.66 -9.74
CA ALA A 14 17.99 -2.32 -9.11
C ALA A 14 17.69 -3.81 -8.83
N PRO A 15 18.43 -4.76 -9.44
CA PRO A 15 18.29 -6.18 -9.11
C PRO A 15 18.61 -6.49 -7.64
N GLU A 16 19.56 -5.80 -7.02
CA GLU A 16 19.95 -6.00 -5.62
C GLU A 16 18.80 -5.69 -4.64
N ALA A 17 17.81 -4.89 -5.05
CA ALA A 17 16.61 -4.67 -4.25
C ALA A 17 15.72 -5.92 -4.17
N ASP A 18 15.86 -6.89 -5.10
CA ASP A 18 15.21 -8.21 -5.00
C ASP A 18 15.75 -8.98 -3.78
N ASP A 19 17.07 -9.00 -3.60
CA ASP A 19 17.73 -9.69 -2.48
C ASP A 19 17.38 -9.05 -1.13
N ILE A 20 17.21 -7.73 -1.12
CA ILE A 20 16.75 -7.02 0.09
C ILE A 20 15.27 -7.31 0.37
N ALA A 21 14.42 -7.44 -0.64
CA ALA A 21 13.03 -7.88 -0.43
C ALA A 21 12.98 -9.28 0.19
N LYS A 22 13.85 -10.20 -0.26
CA LYS A 22 14.03 -11.51 0.37
C LYS A 22 14.51 -11.37 1.81
N THR A 23 15.56 -10.59 2.06
CA THR A 23 16.13 -10.40 3.40
C THR A 23 15.10 -9.87 4.39
N CYS A 24 14.30 -8.87 4.00
CA CYS A 24 13.21 -8.35 4.82
C CYS A 24 12.13 -9.41 5.09
N SER A 25 11.78 -10.21 4.08
CA SER A 25 10.82 -11.33 4.24
C SER A 25 11.34 -12.39 5.21
N ASP A 26 12.62 -12.77 5.09
CA ASP A 26 13.24 -13.74 5.99
C ASP A 26 13.26 -13.22 7.44
N ILE A 27 13.57 -11.93 7.65
CA ILE A 27 13.51 -11.31 9.00
C ILE A 27 12.09 -11.39 9.58
N LEU A 28 11.07 -11.06 8.80
CA LEU A 28 9.66 -11.16 9.24
C LEU A 28 9.29 -12.60 9.63
N ALA A 29 9.66 -13.57 8.78
CA ALA A 29 9.41 -14.99 9.03
C ALA A 29 10.14 -15.52 10.27
N GLU A 30 11.41 -15.15 10.46
CA GLU A 30 12.20 -15.49 11.65
C GLU A 30 11.61 -14.89 12.93
N GLU A 31 11.02 -13.70 12.85
CA GLU A 31 10.29 -13.09 13.96
C GLU A 31 8.90 -13.68 14.18
N GLY A 32 8.47 -14.61 13.33
CA GLY A 32 7.19 -15.31 13.41
C GLY A 32 5.99 -14.42 13.05
N VAL A 33 6.18 -13.41 12.20
CA VAL A 33 5.12 -12.50 11.77
C VAL A 33 4.91 -12.56 10.25
N GLN A 34 3.67 -12.35 9.82
CA GLN A 34 3.34 -12.18 8.41
C GLN A 34 2.99 -10.72 8.12
N ALA A 35 3.60 -10.15 7.08
CA ALA A 35 3.23 -8.86 6.53
C ALA A 35 2.37 -9.03 5.27
N THR A 36 1.81 -7.91 4.79
CA THR A 36 1.26 -7.79 3.44
C THR A 36 2.32 -7.13 2.55
N MET A 37 2.87 -7.91 1.62
CA MET A 37 3.88 -7.47 0.67
C MET A 37 3.17 -6.95 -0.58
N CYS A 38 3.16 -5.64 -0.79
CA CYS A 38 2.54 -5.00 -1.94
C CYS A 38 3.51 -5.00 -3.12
N ILE A 39 3.25 -5.82 -4.13
CA ILE A 39 4.20 -6.09 -5.21
C ILE A 39 3.69 -5.49 -6.52
N VAL A 40 4.58 -4.76 -7.20
CA VAL A 40 4.32 -4.21 -8.53
C VAL A 40 4.28 -5.35 -9.56
N GLY A 41 3.35 -5.29 -10.52
CA GLY A 41 3.21 -6.30 -11.58
C GLY A 41 4.51 -6.56 -12.34
N GLU A 42 5.16 -5.50 -12.80
CA GLU A 42 6.45 -5.58 -13.50
C GLU A 42 7.56 -6.16 -12.61
N LYS A 43 7.54 -5.88 -11.30
CA LYS A 43 8.47 -6.51 -10.34
C LYS A 43 8.27 -8.01 -10.29
N ALA A 44 7.03 -8.49 -10.20
CA ALA A 44 6.72 -9.91 -10.21
C ALA A 44 7.20 -10.60 -11.51
N ARG A 45 7.08 -9.93 -12.67
CA ARG A 45 7.61 -10.41 -13.95
C ARG A 45 9.14 -10.50 -13.92
N LEU A 46 9.81 -9.45 -13.45
CA LEU A 46 11.27 -9.40 -13.36
C LEU A 46 11.84 -10.49 -12.45
N LEU A 47 11.23 -10.76 -11.29
CA LEU A 47 11.63 -11.85 -10.39
C LEU A 47 11.63 -13.21 -11.12
N LYS A 48 10.58 -13.47 -11.91
CA LYS A 48 10.44 -14.71 -12.68
C LYS A 48 11.44 -14.79 -13.82
N GLU A 49 11.64 -13.70 -14.57
CA GLU A 49 12.60 -13.63 -15.69
C GLU A 49 14.05 -13.80 -15.24
N ARG A 50 14.38 -13.29 -14.05
CA ARG A 50 15.69 -13.44 -13.42
C ARG A 50 15.89 -14.81 -12.77
N GLY A 51 14.86 -15.65 -12.68
CA GLY A 51 14.92 -16.97 -12.06
C GLY A 51 15.06 -16.94 -10.54
N LEU A 52 14.66 -15.85 -9.87
CA LEU A 52 14.82 -15.61 -8.43
C LEU A 52 13.80 -16.39 -7.60
N SER A 53 13.88 -17.71 -7.71
CA SER A 53 12.91 -18.63 -7.08
C SER A 53 12.96 -18.56 -5.55
N ASP A 54 14.13 -18.31 -4.98
CA ASP A 54 14.33 -18.13 -3.53
C ASP A 54 13.69 -16.84 -3.01
N VAL A 55 13.83 -15.72 -3.72
CA VAL A 55 13.15 -14.45 -3.42
C VAL A 55 11.63 -14.64 -3.50
N ILE A 56 11.14 -15.32 -4.55
CA ILE A 56 9.71 -15.64 -4.70
C ILE A 56 9.24 -16.50 -3.52
N GLN A 57 9.97 -17.54 -3.13
CA GLN A 57 9.58 -18.37 -1.97
C GLN A 57 9.55 -17.58 -0.67
N ALA A 58 10.51 -16.69 -0.43
CA ALA A 58 10.53 -15.84 0.76
C ALA A 58 9.29 -14.94 0.82
N LEU A 59 8.96 -14.26 -0.28
CA LEU A 59 7.75 -13.42 -0.38
C LEU A 59 6.46 -14.23 -0.17
N LYS A 60 6.40 -15.49 -0.66
CA LYS A 60 5.23 -16.37 -0.49
C LYS A 60 4.96 -16.80 0.95
N GLN A 61 5.89 -16.59 1.87
CA GLN A 61 5.64 -16.78 3.30
C GLN A 61 4.74 -15.69 3.90
N HIS A 62 4.50 -14.62 3.13
CA HIS A 62 3.68 -13.48 3.50
C HIS A 62 2.45 -13.36 2.60
N ASP A 63 1.55 -12.46 2.98
CA ASP A 63 0.44 -12.13 2.11
C ASP A 63 0.92 -11.25 0.95
N ILE A 64 0.30 -11.42 -0.21
CA ILE A 64 0.66 -10.72 -1.45
C ILE A 64 -0.45 -9.72 -1.77
N GLY A 65 -0.10 -8.43 -1.77
CA GLY A 65 -0.91 -7.34 -2.29
C GLY A 65 -0.46 -6.93 -3.70
N PHE A 66 -1.37 -6.38 -4.50
CA PHE A 66 -1.09 -5.84 -5.82
C PHE A 66 -0.82 -4.34 -5.75
N HIS A 67 0.34 -3.90 -6.21
CA HIS A 67 0.79 -2.51 -6.11
C HIS A 67 0.86 -1.83 -7.48
N SER A 68 -0.20 -2.00 -8.29
CA SER A 68 -0.29 -1.65 -9.71
C SER A 68 0.63 -2.41 -10.65
N ALA A 69 0.39 -2.31 -11.95
CA ALA A 69 1.18 -2.97 -12.97
C ALA A 69 2.60 -2.39 -13.07
N THR A 70 2.75 -1.07 -12.98
CA THR A 70 4.02 -0.38 -13.27
C THR A 70 4.39 0.74 -12.29
N HIS A 71 3.60 0.95 -11.24
CA HIS A 71 3.86 1.92 -10.18
C HIS A 71 4.04 3.35 -10.72
N SER A 72 5.26 3.88 -10.67
CA SER A 72 5.62 5.25 -11.03
C SER A 72 5.88 5.44 -12.53
N VAL A 73 5.85 4.38 -13.34
CA VAL A 73 6.04 4.51 -14.80
C VAL A 73 4.81 5.18 -15.42
N HIS A 74 5.03 6.30 -16.09
CA HIS A 74 3.97 7.10 -16.71
C HIS A 74 3.24 6.41 -17.88
N PRO A 75 1.93 6.67 -18.05
CA PRO A 75 1.10 7.46 -17.14
C PRO A 75 0.74 6.66 -15.88
N THR A 76 0.81 7.33 -14.72
CA THR A 76 0.35 6.78 -13.43
C THR A 76 -1.17 6.65 -13.40
N ILE A 77 -1.72 6.04 -12.33
CA ILE A 77 -3.17 5.85 -12.16
C ILE A 77 -3.94 7.16 -12.24
N THR A 78 -3.48 8.16 -11.49
CA THR A 78 -4.05 9.50 -11.53
C THR A 78 -4.04 10.07 -12.95
N GLU A 79 -2.93 9.96 -13.68
CA GLU A 79 -2.81 10.53 -15.03
C GLU A 79 -3.74 9.89 -16.04
N TYR A 80 -3.81 8.56 -16.08
CA TYR A 80 -4.68 7.91 -17.06
C TYR A 80 -6.17 7.99 -16.69
N LEU A 81 -6.52 8.37 -15.46
CA LEU A 81 -7.90 8.58 -15.01
C LEU A 81 -8.32 10.06 -14.98
N ALA A 82 -7.38 11.00 -15.09
CA ALA A 82 -7.62 12.44 -14.90
C ALA A 82 -8.69 13.03 -15.83
N ASP A 83 -8.94 12.42 -16.99
CA ASP A 83 -9.92 12.87 -17.97
C ASP A 83 -11.12 11.92 -18.16
N LYS A 84 -11.22 10.85 -17.35
CA LYS A 84 -12.16 9.76 -17.60
C LYS A 84 -13.40 9.82 -16.71
N ASP A 85 -14.54 9.44 -17.28
CA ASP A 85 -15.73 9.12 -16.49
C ASP A 85 -15.60 7.76 -15.81
N TRP A 86 -16.68 7.28 -15.20
CA TRP A 86 -16.69 6.01 -14.48
C TRP A 86 -16.41 4.82 -15.42
N ASP A 87 -17.22 4.64 -16.45
CA ASP A 87 -17.17 3.42 -17.29
C ASP A 87 -15.89 3.36 -18.14
N THR A 88 -15.50 4.50 -18.74
CA THR A 88 -14.26 4.58 -19.53
C THR A 88 -13.04 4.48 -18.64
N GLY A 89 -13.08 5.05 -17.43
CA GLY A 89 -12.00 4.95 -16.46
C GLY A 89 -11.81 3.53 -15.93
N VAL A 90 -12.90 2.82 -15.60
CA VAL A 90 -12.84 1.41 -15.17
C VAL A 90 -12.26 0.55 -16.29
N SER A 91 -12.71 0.75 -17.54
CA SER A 91 -12.21 -0.01 -18.69
C SER A 91 -10.71 0.23 -18.94
N GLU A 92 -10.26 1.48 -18.83
CA GLU A 92 -8.84 1.83 -18.99
C GLU A 92 -7.98 1.27 -17.86
N ALA A 93 -8.45 1.37 -16.61
CA ALA A 93 -7.79 0.78 -15.45
C ALA A 93 -7.67 -0.75 -15.60
N ILE A 94 -8.73 -1.45 -16.03
CA ILE A 94 -8.65 -2.90 -16.33
C ILE A 94 -7.58 -3.17 -17.38
N ARG A 95 -7.58 -2.41 -18.48
CA ARG A 95 -6.64 -2.60 -19.60
C ARG A 95 -5.18 -2.46 -19.13
N ARG A 96 -4.90 -1.52 -18.24
CA ARG A 96 -3.55 -1.22 -17.75
C ARG A 96 -3.10 -2.11 -16.60
N GLU A 97 -4.00 -2.41 -15.67
CA GLU A 97 -3.65 -3.12 -14.43
C GLU A 97 -3.74 -4.64 -14.56
N LYS A 98 -4.60 -5.17 -15.44
CA LYS A 98 -4.77 -6.61 -15.63
C LYS A 98 -3.45 -7.36 -15.92
N PRO A 99 -2.54 -6.87 -16.78
CA PRO A 99 -1.25 -7.53 -16.98
C PRO A 99 -0.44 -7.66 -15.69
N GLY A 100 -0.51 -6.67 -14.80
CA GLY A 100 0.17 -6.71 -13.51
C GLY A 100 -0.43 -7.76 -12.57
N VAL A 101 -1.76 -7.81 -12.46
CA VAL A 101 -2.46 -8.85 -11.68
C VAL A 101 -2.11 -10.25 -12.20
N GLN A 102 -2.08 -10.43 -13.53
CA GLN A 102 -1.69 -11.70 -14.15
C GLN A 102 -0.23 -12.05 -13.84
N ALA A 103 0.69 -11.09 -13.84
CA ALA A 103 2.08 -11.33 -13.49
C ALA A 103 2.22 -11.84 -12.05
N LEU A 104 1.46 -11.29 -11.09
CA LEU A 104 1.44 -11.78 -9.71
C LEU A 104 0.88 -13.21 -9.64
N LEU A 105 -0.22 -13.49 -10.35
CA LEU A 105 -0.77 -14.85 -10.45
C LEU A 105 0.25 -15.85 -11.00
N ASP A 106 0.92 -15.49 -12.09
CA ASP A 106 1.88 -16.35 -12.78
C ASP A 106 3.17 -16.58 -11.97
N THR A 107 3.53 -15.65 -11.09
CA THR A 107 4.74 -15.72 -10.26
C THR A 107 4.49 -16.38 -8.91
N PHE A 108 3.39 -16.01 -8.23
CA PHE A 108 3.10 -16.46 -6.87
C PHE A 108 2.08 -17.59 -6.79
N ASN A 109 1.29 -17.80 -7.85
CA ASN A 109 0.14 -18.72 -7.89
C ASN A 109 -0.90 -18.39 -6.79
N LEU A 110 -1.09 -17.08 -6.54
CA LEU A 110 -2.00 -16.56 -5.52
C LEU A 110 -2.69 -15.30 -6.05
N MET A 111 -4.01 -15.22 -5.85
CA MET A 111 -4.73 -13.96 -6.06
C MET A 111 -4.27 -12.94 -5.01
N PRO A 112 -3.91 -11.71 -5.43
CA PRO A 112 -3.59 -10.66 -4.49
C PRO A 112 -4.75 -10.40 -3.52
N SER A 113 -4.44 -10.21 -2.24
CA SER A 113 -5.46 -10.00 -1.21
C SER A 113 -6.08 -8.60 -1.27
N CYS A 114 -5.30 -7.62 -1.71
CA CYS A 114 -5.71 -6.23 -1.84
C CYS A 114 -4.99 -5.52 -2.98
N PHE A 115 -5.53 -4.37 -3.37
CA PHE A 115 -4.82 -3.36 -4.14
C PHE A 115 -4.22 -2.32 -3.19
N ALA A 116 -2.92 -2.07 -3.30
CA ALA A 116 -2.24 -1.00 -2.60
C ALA A 116 -1.98 0.16 -3.56
N GLY A 117 -2.54 1.34 -3.27
CA GLY A 117 -2.38 2.51 -4.13
C GLY A 117 -0.90 2.89 -4.29
N PRO A 118 -0.30 2.79 -5.49
CA PRO A 118 1.10 3.17 -5.71
C PRO A 118 1.26 4.68 -5.58
N GLY A 119 2.26 5.12 -4.83
CA GLY A 119 2.72 6.52 -4.87
C GLY A 119 1.63 7.58 -4.80
N ASN A 120 0.73 7.56 -3.80
CA ASN A 120 -0.38 8.52 -3.70
C ASN A 120 -1.14 8.79 -5.03
N SER A 121 -1.23 7.79 -5.91
CA SER A 121 -1.81 7.87 -7.25
C SER A 121 -3.08 7.02 -7.30
N TRP A 122 -4.22 7.64 -7.56
CA TRP A 122 -5.52 7.00 -7.39
C TRP A 122 -6.62 7.69 -8.19
N GLY A 123 -7.68 6.93 -8.49
CA GLY A 123 -8.97 7.44 -8.90
C GLY A 123 -10.04 6.41 -8.55
N PRO A 124 -11.30 6.80 -8.27
CA PRO A 124 -12.31 5.89 -7.75
C PRO A 124 -12.64 4.73 -8.72
N GLN A 125 -12.36 4.91 -10.01
CA GLN A 125 -12.50 3.89 -11.05
C GLN A 125 -11.57 2.69 -10.84
N ILE A 126 -10.41 2.87 -10.18
CA ILE A 126 -9.50 1.76 -9.87
C ILE A 126 -10.19 0.71 -9.01
N CYS A 127 -11.08 1.13 -8.09
CA CYS A 127 -11.86 0.20 -7.26
C CYS A 127 -12.77 -0.68 -8.12
N GLY A 128 -13.45 -0.09 -9.12
CA GLY A 128 -14.27 -0.85 -10.05
C GLY A 128 -13.45 -1.83 -10.89
N ALA A 129 -12.27 -1.40 -11.36
CA ALA A 129 -11.36 -2.28 -12.07
C ALA A 129 -10.87 -3.46 -11.20
N MET A 130 -10.52 -3.20 -9.93
CA MET A 130 -10.09 -4.24 -9.00
C MET A 130 -11.19 -5.27 -8.74
N GLU A 131 -12.45 -4.85 -8.62
CA GLU A 131 -13.59 -5.78 -8.50
C GLU A 131 -13.66 -6.73 -9.71
N HIS A 132 -13.54 -6.21 -10.94
CA HIS A 132 -13.51 -7.01 -12.17
C HIS A 132 -12.29 -7.93 -12.28
N LEU A 133 -11.18 -7.58 -11.63
CA LEU A 133 -9.95 -8.36 -11.59
C LEU A 133 -9.89 -9.33 -10.40
N GLY A 134 -10.96 -9.42 -9.60
CA GLY A 134 -11.06 -10.36 -8.47
C GLY A 134 -10.34 -9.91 -7.19
N ILE A 135 -10.02 -8.62 -7.08
CA ILE A 135 -9.41 -8.01 -5.89
C ILE A 135 -10.49 -7.21 -5.15
N HIS A 136 -10.84 -7.64 -3.93
CA HIS A 136 -12.01 -7.14 -3.21
C HIS A 136 -11.70 -6.21 -2.03
N SER A 137 -10.44 -5.80 -1.88
CA SER A 137 -10.06 -4.77 -0.93
C SER A 137 -8.95 -3.87 -1.46
N PHE A 138 -8.81 -2.69 -0.87
CA PHE A 138 -7.70 -1.79 -1.14
C PHE A 138 -7.20 -1.13 0.14
N VAL A 139 -5.91 -0.80 0.14
CA VAL A 139 -5.21 -0.15 1.26
C VAL A 139 -4.73 1.24 0.83
N TYR A 140 -4.34 2.06 1.81
CA TYR A 140 -4.00 3.48 1.62
C TYR A 140 -5.19 4.28 1.09
N ALA A 141 -6.39 4.02 1.63
CA ALA A 141 -7.62 4.60 1.12
C ALA A 141 -7.64 6.14 1.21
N HIS A 142 -7.95 6.80 0.09
CA HIS A 142 -8.27 8.24 0.04
C HIS A 142 -9.67 8.58 0.55
N THR A 143 -10.48 7.56 0.83
CA THR A 143 -11.84 7.68 1.36
C THR A 143 -11.88 7.46 2.87
N CYS A 144 -12.91 7.99 3.53
CA CYS A 144 -13.14 7.78 4.96
C CYS A 144 -14.63 7.80 5.32
N ILE A 145 -14.93 7.44 6.56
CA ILE A 145 -16.24 7.56 7.22
C ILE A 145 -16.08 8.41 8.49
N PRO A 146 -17.15 9.01 9.05
CA PRO A 146 -17.02 9.99 10.14
C PRO A 146 -16.25 9.50 11.37
N GLU A 147 -16.43 8.24 11.74
CA GLU A 147 -15.74 7.59 12.86
C GLU A 147 -14.32 7.08 12.49
N GLY A 148 -13.93 7.15 11.22
CA GLY A 148 -12.69 6.61 10.68
C GLY A 148 -12.66 5.08 10.61
N GLY A 149 -11.47 4.54 10.30
CA GLY A 149 -11.22 3.09 10.28
C GLY A 149 -11.66 2.38 8.99
N ILE A 150 -11.67 1.05 9.06
CA ILE A 150 -12.00 0.20 7.91
C ILE A 150 -13.46 0.40 7.52
N HIS A 151 -13.68 0.64 6.23
CA HIS A 151 -15.00 0.90 5.67
C HIS A 151 -15.17 0.19 4.32
N ARG A 152 -16.29 0.41 3.64
CA ARG A 152 -16.50 -0.02 2.26
C ARG A 152 -16.59 1.19 1.35
N PHE A 153 -16.05 1.08 0.16
CA PHE A 153 -16.20 2.05 -0.92
C PHE A 153 -16.20 1.32 -2.27
N ASN A 154 -17.12 1.67 -3.16
CA ASN A 154 -17.26 1.05 -4.48
C ASN A 154 -17.25 -0.49 -4.47
N GLY A 155 -17.91 -1.10 -3.47
CA GLY A 155 -17.99 -2.56 -3.38
C GLY A 155 -16.76 -3.23 -2.77
N LEU A 156 -15.66 -2.52 -2.53
CA LEU A 156 -14.45 -3.06 -1.92
C LEU A 156 -14.37 -2.72 -0.42
N THR A 157 -13.60 -3.50 0.33
CA THR A 157 -13.13 -3.13 1.68
C THR A 157 -11.99 -2.13 1.56
N ALA A 158 -12.13 -0.98 2.22
CA ALA A 158 -11.17 0.11 2.21
C ALA A 158 -10.44 0.16 3.56
N TYR A 159 -9.12 -0.01 3.54
CA TYR A 159 -8.24 0.16 4.69
C TYR A 159 -7.58 1.54 4.60
N PRO A 160 -7.83 2.45 5.56
CA PRO A 160 -7.22 3.78 5.55
C PRO A 160 -5.73 3.70 5.86
N TRP A 161 -4.99 4.73 5.45
CA TRP A 161 -3.60 4.91 5.89
C TRP A 161 -3.55 5.05 7.41
N GLY A 162 -2.81 4.15 8.07
CA GLY A 162 -2.63 4.18 9.51
C GLY A 162 -1.30 4.78 9.97
N GLY A 163 -0.34 4.95 9.07
CA GLY A 163 1.02 5.36 9.42
C GLY A 163 1.96 4.18 9.66
N GLY A 164 3.19 4.50 10.04
CA GLY A 164 4.22 3.49 10.25
C GLY A 164 5.56 4.07 10.62
N PHE A 165 6.60 3.31 10.33
CA PHE A 165 7.99 3.71 10.47
C PHE A 165 8.44 4.53 9.27
N SER A 166 9.40 5.44 9.47
CA SER A 166 10.08 6.09 8.36
C SER A 166 11.32 5.27 8.01
N ASP A 167 11.32 4.61 6.85
CA ASP A 167 12.41 3.72 6.44
C ASP A 167 13.80 4.39 6.41
N GLY A 168 13.87 5.68 6.09
CA GLY A 168 15.09 6.47 6.16
C GLY A 168 15.66 6.66 7.58
N ASN A 169 14.87 6.44 8.63
CA ASN A 169 15.33 6.54 10.01
C ASN A 169 16.05 5.27 10.48
N TYR A 170 15.86 4.12 9.82
CA TYR A 170 16.50 2.86 10.23
C TYR A 170 18.03 2.89 10.19
N GLN A 171 18.63 3.74 9.35
CA GLN A 171 20.09 3.89 9.29
C GLN A 171 20.70 4.61 10.50
N ASP A 172 19.88 5.14 11.41
CA ASP A 172 20.28 5.91 12.57
C ASP A 172 19.60 5.35 13.83
N ASP A 173 20.38 4.74 14.73
CA ASP A 173 19.86 4.08 15.94
C ASP A 173 18.99 5.00 16.80
N ALA A 174 19.33 6.30 16.90
CA ALA A 174 18.59 7.24 17.73
C ALA A 174 17.26 7.63 17.08
N LYS A 175 17.25 7.87 15.76
CA LYS A 175 16.00 8.15 15.03
C LYS A 175 15.09 6.93 14.98
N ALA A 176 15.66 5.73 14.80
CA ALA A 176 14.91 4.50 14.82
C ALA A 176 14.25 4.23 16.18
N GLU A 177 14.92 4.56 17.29
CA GLU A 177 14.31 4.47 18.64
C GLU A 177 13.14 5.44 18.79
N LEU A 178 13.31 6.72 18.41
CA LEU A 178 12.22 7.70 18.45
C LEU A 178 11.01 7.26 17.61
N ASP A 179 11.24 6.65 16.45
CA ASP A 179 10.18 6.09 15.63
C ASP A 179 9.47 4.91 16.31
N ARG A 180 10.22 4.01 16.97
CA ARG A 180 9.64 2.92 17.76
C ARG A 180 8.77 3.43 18.90
N GLU A 181 9.22 4.44 19.64
CA GLU A 181 8.44 5.07 20.72
C GLU A 181 7.16 5.70 20.16
N ARG A 182 7.26 6.46 19.07
CA ARG A 182 6.13 7.13 18.40
C ARG A 182 5.10 6.13 17.88
N VAL A 183 5.53 5.11 17.15
CA VAL A 183 4.64 4.07 16.61
C VAL A 183 3.96 3.30 17.74
N THR A 184 4.69 2.95 18.80
CA THR A 184 4.14 2.28 19.98
C THR A 184 3.06 3.13 20.65
N ALA A 185 3.36 4.40 20.92
CA ALA A 185 2.41 5.32 21.52
C ALA A 185 1.16 5.50 20.67
N HIS A 186 1.29 5.56 19.33
CA HIS A 186 0.17 5.66 18.42
C HIS A 186 -0.74 4.42 18.47
N ILE A 187 -0.15 3.22 18.38
CA ILE A 187 -0.89 1.95 18.43
C ILE A 187 -1.61 1.81 19.78
N VAL A 188 -0.92 2.12 20.89
CA VAL A 188 -1.51 2.07 22.24
C VAL A 188 -2.67 3.05 22.36
N ALA A 189 -2.51 4.29 21.91
CA ALA A 189 -3.58 5.29 21.95
C ALA A 189 -4.81 4.87 21.12
N LYS A 190 -4.60 4.31 19.92
CA LYS A 190 -5.68 3.81 19.07
C LYS A 190 -6.40 2.61 19.70
N ARG A 191 -5.64 1.66 20.25
CA ARG A 191 -6.19 0.51 20.98
C ARG A 191 -7.04 0.96 22.17
N ASP A 192 -6.52 1.89 22.98
CA ASP A 192 -7.19 2.38 24.19
C ASP A 192 -8.42 3.23 23.87
N ALA A 193 -8.44 3.87 22.69
CA ALA A 193 -9.62 4.53 22.12
C ALA A 193 -10.63 3.54 21.48
N GLY A 194 -10.37 2.24 21.51
CA GLY A 194 -11.28 1.20 20.99
C GLY A 194 -11.19 0.96 19.48
N ALA A 195 -10.12 1.40 18.82
CA ALA A 195 -9.92 1.10 17.40
C ALA A 195 -9.80 -0.42 17.18
N ILE A 196 -10.46 -0.93 16.15
CA ILE A 196 -10.44 -2.36 15.81
C ILE A 196 -9.16 -2.74 15.07
N TRP A 197 -8.65 -1.84 14.23
CA TRP A 197 -7.53 -2.10 13.33
C TRP A 197 -6.61 -0.89 13.19
N GLN A 198 -5.33 -1.16 12.95
CA GLN A 198 -4.29 -0.16 12.71
C GLN A 198 -3.26 -0.68 11.70
N GLU A 199 -2.91 0.15 10.72
CA GLU A 199 -1.79 -0.12 9.82
C GLU A 199 -0.45 0.11 10.53
N VAL A 200 0.58 -0.64 10.14
CA VAL A 200 1.98 -0.26 10.38
C VAL A 200 2.77 -0.48 9.10
N PHE A 201 3.05 0.61 8.40
CA PHE A 201 3.98 0.59 7.27
C PHE A 201 5.42 0.39 7.76
N LEU A 202 6.07 -0.68 7.32
CA LEU A 202 7.46 -0.98 7.68
C LEU A 202 8.48 -0.37 6.72
N GLY A 203 8.05 0.08 5.54
CA GLY A 203 8.93 0.68 4.55
C GLY A 203 9.06 -0.10 3.26
N HIS A 204 9.98 0.36 2.43
CA HIS A 204 10.23 -0.19 1.10
C HIS A 204 11.59 -0.91 1.08
N PRO A 205 11.73 -2.12 0.52
CA PRO A 205 13.04 -2.76 0.35
C PRO A 205 14.07 -1.88 -0.37
N THR A 206 13.63 -1.06 -1.33
CA THR A 206 14.52 -0.07 -1.98
C THR A 206 15.08 0.95 -0.99
N ARG A 207 14.30 1.39 -0.01
CA ARG A 207 14.74 2.34 1.00
C ARG A 207 15.51 1.70 2.14
N ILE A 208 15.45 0.38 2.29
CA ILE A 208 16.41 -0.36 3.10
C ILE A 208 17.78 -0.37 2.41
N LEU A 209 17.83 -0.61 1.10
CA LEU A 209 19.07 -0.68 0.30
C LEU A 209 19.70 0.68 -0.04
N HIS A 210 18.88 1.63 -0.43
CA HIS A 210 19.30 2.87 -1.09
C HIS A 210 19.03 4.11 -0.22
N GLU A 211 19.75 5.19 -0.52
CA GLU A 211 19.63 6.51 0.12
C GLU A 211 18.50 7.36 -0.46
N ALA A 212 17.95 6.99 -1.62
CA ALA A 212 16.78 7.61 -2.23
C ALA A 212 15.82 6.56 -2.83
N PHE A 213 14.68 7.01 -3.34
CA PHE A 213 13.81 6.18 -4.16
C PHE A 213 14.32 6.10 -5.60
N TRP A 214 14.08 4.96 -6.24
CA TRP A 214 14.45 4.68 -7.64
C TRP A 214 13.65 5.52 -8.62
N ASP A 215 12.41 5.88 -8.28
CA ASP A 215 11.47 6.51 -9.21
C ASP A 215 11.73 8.01 -9.39
N LEU A 216 12.19 8.74 -8.37
CA LEU A 216 12.48 10.16 -8.47
C LEU A 216 13.47 10.48 -9.60
N ALA A 217 14.58 9.75 -9.70
CA ALA A 217 15.58 9.98 -10.75
C ALA A 217 15.03 9.72 -12.18
N ASN A 218 14.02 8.85 -12.27
CA ASN A 218 13.55 8.28 -13.53
C ASN A 218 12.21 8.87 -14.00
N PHE A 219 11.33 9.31 -13.09
CA PHE A 219 9.94 9.66 -13.41
C PHE A 219 9.45 10.94 -12.71
N GLU A 220 10.33 11.74 -12.08
CA GLU A 220 9.90 13.00 -11.46
C GLU A 220 9.07 13.87 -12.43
N ARG A 221 7.93 14.36 -11.95
CA ARG A 221 7.03 15.33 -12.62
C ARG A 221 6.64 14.95 -14.05
N GLY A 222 6.21 13.70 -14.28
CA GLY A 222 5.74 13.28 -15.61
C GLY A 222 6.86 12.84 -16.55
N LYS A 223 8.10 12.70 -16.08
CA LYS A 223 9.24 12.38 -16.94
C LYS A 223 9.11 10.95 -17.49
N VAL A 224 8.98 10.82 -18.81
CA VAL A 224 8.95 9.52 -19.48
C VAL A 224 10.38 9.09 -19.83
N THR A 225 11.08 8.47 -18.89
CA THR A 225 12.42 7.90 -19.15
C THR A 225 12.29 6.51 -19.76
N PRO A 226 12.91 6.23 -20.93
CA PRO A 226 12.92 4.89 -21.52
C PRO A 226 13.69 3.91 -20.63
N LYS A 227 13.29 2.63 -20.66
CA LYS A 227 13.79 1.60 -19.73
C LYS A 227 15.30 1.42 -19.76
N GLU A 228 15.91 1.58 -20.94
CA GLU A 228 17.35 1.46 -21.17
C GLU A 228 18.16 2.60 -20.54
N ALA A 229 17.49 3.70 -20.17
CA ALA A 229 18.08 4.88 -19.55
C ALA A 229 17.75 4.98 -18.04
N TRP A 230 17.09 3.98 -17.46
CA TRP A 230 16.82 3.97 -16.03
C TRP A 230 18.11 3.87 -15.23
N VAL A 231 18.22 4.70 -14.19
CA VAL A 231 19.36 4.72 -13.27
C VAL A 231 18.92 4.29 -11.87
N PRO A 232 19.68 3.41 -11.19
CA PRO A 232 19.36 3.02 -9.82
C PRO A 232 19.59 4.19 -8.85
N ALA A 233 18.94 4.13 -7.69
CA ALA A 233 19.21 5.06 -6.61
C ALA A 233 20.59 4.79 -5.98
N PRO A 234 21.23 5.80 -5.33
CA PRO A 234 22.49 5.58 -4.63
C PRO A 234 22.35 4.54 -3.51
N ARG A 235 23.24 3.54 -3.50
CA ARG A 235 23.26 2.48 -2.48
C ARG A 235 23.91 2.98 -1.19
N LYS A 236 23.35 2.57 -0.04
CA LYS A 236 23.99 2.76 1.27
C LYS A 236 25.33 2.02 1.35
N SER A 237 26.19 2.47 2.27
CA SER A 237 27.35 1.68 2.66
C SER A 237 26.93 0.36 3.31
N GLU A 238 27.81 -0.64 3.32
CA GLU A 238 27.50 -1.91 3.97
C GLU A 238 27.26 -1.73 5.48
N ALA A 239 28.02 -0.86 6.15
CA ALA A 239 27.82 -0.56 7.55
C ALA A 239 26.42 0.03 7.82
N ASP A 240 25.98 0.97 6.99
CA ASP A 240 24.66 1.60 7.14
C ASP A 240 23.53 0.61 6.81
N LEU A 241 23.72 -0.28 5.83
CA LEU A 241 22.76 -1.35 5.54
C LEU A 241 22.60 -2.30 6.74
N GLN A 242 23.69 -2.69 7.39
CA GLN A 242 23.62 -3.55 8.58
C GLN A 242 22.90 -2.87 9.76
N ILE A 243 23.15 -1.58 9.99
CA ILE A 243 22.40 -0.79 10.99
C ILE A 243 20.91 -0.72 10.62
N THR A 244 20.62 -0.48 9.34
CA THR A 244 19.26 -0.42 8.81
C THR A 244 18.51 -1.72 9.05
N LEU A 245 19.09 -2.87 8.70
CA LEU A 245 18.48 -4.19 8.88
C LEU A 245 18.27 -4.55 10.35
N LYS A 246 19.24 -4.21 11.23
CA LYS A 246 19.09 -4.33 12.68
C LYS A 246 17.88 -3.54 13.17
N ASN A 247 17.76 -2.27 12.79
CA ASN A 247 16.65 -1.42 13.23
C ASN A 247 15.29 -1.80 12.63
N PHE A 248 15.27 -2.29 11.39
CA PHE A 248 14.09 -2.88 10.78
C PHE A 248 13.59 -4.09 11.59
N ARG A 249 14.48 -5.00 11.99
CA ARG A 249 14.12 -6.11 12.89
C ARG A 249 13.60 -5.61 14.24
N SER A 250 14.28 -4.64 14.86
CA SER A 250 13.83 -4.05 16.13
C SER A 250 12.43 -3.43 16.02
N ALA A 251 12.09 -2.80 14.90
CA ALA A 251 10.76 -2.25 14.66
C ALA A 251 9.67 -3.34 14.66
N ILE A 252 9.92 -4.47 14.01
CA ILE A 252 9.02 -5.63 14.02
C ILE A 252 8.85 -6.17 15.45
N GLN A 253 9.96 -6.35 16.16
CA GLN A 253 9.96 -6.84 17.54
C GLN A 253 9.17 -5.92 18.48
N THR A 254 9.32 -4.60 18.31
CA THR A 254 8.55 -3.60 19.06
C THR A 254 7.06 -3.77 18.83
N VAL A 255 6.58 -3.79 17.59
CA VAL A 255 5.14 -3.94 17.29
C VAL A 255 4.60 -5.25 17.85
N LYS A 256 5.34 -6.35 17.69
CA LYS A 256 5.00 -7.68 18.21
C LYS A 256 4.87 -7.71 19.73
N SER A 257 5.64 -6.88 20.44
CA SER A 257 5.63 -6.83 21.90
C SER A 257 4.52 -6.00 22.52
N ILE A 258 3.73 -5.26 21.72
CA ILE A 258 2.66 -4.39 22.24
C ILE A 258 1.52 -5.27 22.79
N PRO A 259 1.16 -5.17 24.09
CA PRO A 259 0.10 -6.00 24.65
C PRO A 259 -1.26 -5.75 23.98
N GLY A 260 -2.06 -6.80 23.80
CA GLY A 260 -3.42 -6.69 23.26
C GLY A 260 -3.50 -6.32 21.77
N VAL A 261 -2.37 -6.40 21.06
CA VAL A 261 -2.29 -6.34 19.60
C VAL A 261 -2.17 -7.75 19.03
N GLU A 262 -2.91 -8.01 17.95
CA GLU A 262 -2.78 -9.22 17.14
C GLU A 262 -2.36 -8.83 15.72
N ILE A 263 -1.21 -9.33 15.27
CA ILE A 263 -0.72 -9.04 13.92
C ILE A 263 -1.41 -9.97 12.92
N ARG A 264 -2.05 -9.39 11.90
CA ARG A 264 -2.71 -10.12 10.80
C ARG A 264 -2.43 -9.45 9.47
N ALA A 265 -2.18 -10.24 8.44
CA ALA A 265 -2.09 -9.73 7.08
C ALA A 265 -3.48 -9.35 6.53
N ILE A 266 -3.53 -8.62 5.40
CA ILE A 266 -4.81 -8.19 4.81
C ILE A 266 -5.69 -9.37 4.42
N ARG A 267 -5.12 -10.47 3.91
CA ARG A 267 -5.90 -11.68 3.61
C ARG A 267 -6.69 -12.20 4.80
N ASP A 268 -6.07 -12.26 5.97
CA ASP A 268 -6.73 -12.73 7.19
C ASP A 268 -7.75 -11.72 7.71
N MET A 269 -7.44 -10.43 7.59
CA MET A 269 -8.39 -9.37 7.89
C MET A 269 -9.61 -9.43 6.97
N ASN A 270 -9.43 -9.63 5.66
CA ASN A 270 -10.51 -9.79 4.70
C ASN A 270 -11.42 -10.98 5.06
N GLN A 271 -10.84 -12.11 5.47
CA GLN A 271 -11.61 -13.28 5.92
C GLN A 271 -12.41 -12.99 7.20
N LEU A 272 -11.81 -12.28 8.15
CA LEU A 272 -12.47 -11.87 9.39
C LEU A 272 -13.65 -10.90 9.13
N LEU A 273 -13.50 -9.98 8.18
CA LEU A 273 -14.51 -8.97 7.88
C LEU A 273 -15.61 -9.46 6.93
N ALA A 274 -15.33 -10.48 6.11
CA ALA A 274 -16.27 -11.00 5.11
C ALA A 274 -17.68 -11.31 5.64
N PRO A 275 -17.88 -11.92 6.82
CA PRO A 275 -19.21 -12.20 7.34
C PRO A 275 -19.89 -11.00 8.02
N LEU A 276 -19.17 -9.89 8.26
CA LEU A 276 -19.72 -8.78 9.03
C LEU A 276 -20.78 -8.00 8.24
N PRO A 277 -21.93 -7.68 8.86
CA PRO A 277 -22.87 -6.74 8.29
C PRO A 277 -22.23 -5.38 8.04
N HIS A 278 -22.73 -4.69 7.02
CA HIS A 278 -22.35 -3.31 6.72
C HIS A 278 -23.55 -2.50 6.23
N HIS A 279 -23.56 -1.20 6.51
CA HIS A 279 -24.68 -0.31 6.22
C HIS A 279 -24.19 0.95 5.52
N ASN A 280 -24.98 1.45 4.56
CA ASN A 280 -24.69 2.73 3.92
C ASN A 280 -24.67 3.85 4.97
N ILE A 281 -23.73 4.77 4.85
CA ILE A 281 -23.75 6.01 5.64
C ILE A 281 -24.77 7.00 5.04
N SER A 282 -25.38 7.83 5.88
CA SER A 282 -26.41 8.79 5.45
C SER A 282 -25.82 9.90 4.56
N PRO A 283 -26.64 10.60 3.75
CA PRO A 283 -26.17 11.76 2.99
C PRO A 283 -25.56 12.86 3.87
N HIS A 284 -26.04 13.03 5.10
CA HIS A 284 -25.43 13.96 6.06
C HIS A 284 -24.00 13.55 6.41
N GLU A 285 -23.78 12.26 6.71
CA GLU A 285 -22.46 11.72 7.04
C GLU A 285 -21.50 11.76 5.84
N GLN A 286 -22.00 11.51 4.63
CA GLN A 286 -21.21 11.68 3.39
C GLN A 286 -20.70 13.12 3.26
N ASN A 287 -21.54 14.11 3.58
CA ASN A 287 -21.14 15.52 3.55
C ASN A 287 -20.11 15.87 4.64
N LEU A 288 -20.16 15.22 5.81
CA LEU A 288 -19.19 15.46 6.90
C LEU A 288 -17.76 15.07 6.48
N VAL A 289 -17.62 13.98 5.74
CA VAL A 289 -16.30 13.46 5.32
C VAL A 289 -15.81 14.05 3.99
N TRP A 290 -16.68 14.71 3.22
CA TRP A 290 -16.34 15.16 1.87
C TRP A 290 -15.11 16.07 1.83
N ASN A 291 -14.98 17.01 2.76
CA ASN A 291 -13.84 17.93 2.78
C ASN A 291 -12.51 17.19 2.98
N GLU A 292 -12.50 16.15 3.82
CA GLU A 292 -11.32 15.32 4.06
C GLU A 292 -10.98 14.49 2.81
N ILE A 293 -11.97 13.81 2.24
CA ILE A 293 -11.79 13.03 1.00
C ILE A 293 -11.29 13.94 -0.12
N GLN A 294 -11.92 15.10 -0.33
CA GLN A 294 -11.49 16.07 -1.34
C GLN A 294 -10.06 16.54 -1.11
N GLY A 295 -9.67 16.82 0.14
CA GLY A 295 -8.30 17.18 0.50
C GLY A 295 -7.30 16.08 0.17
N ASN A 296 -7.63 14.81 0.47
CA ASN A 296 -6.79 13.66 0.12
C ASN A 296 -6.60 13.53 -1.39
N LEU A 297 -7.68 13.70 -2.17
CA LEU A 297 -7.61 13.66 -3.63
C LEU A 297 -6.75 14.80 -4.18
N GLN A 298 -6.95 16.01 -3.69
CA GLN A 298 -6.17 17.18 -4.12
C GLN A 298 -4.69 17.05 -3.74
N GLY A 299 -4.37 16.37 -2.64
CA GLY A 299 -3.01 16.10 -2.22
C GLY A 299 -2.20 15.22 -3.19
N MET A 300 -2.86 14.50 -4.11
CA MET A 300 -2.16 13.69 -5.12
C MET A 300 -1.28 14.51 -6.07
N SER A 301 -1.64 15.77 -6.35
CA SER A 301 -0.81 16.67 -7.17
C SER A 301 0.50 17.07 -6.48
N GLY A 302 0.61 16.86 -5.16
CA GLY A 302 1.83 17.08 -4.40
C GLY A 302 2.81 15.91 -4.45
N TRP A 303 2.42 14.76 -5.01
CA TRP A 303 3.34 13.63 -5.13
C TRP A 303 4.40 13.90 -6.21
N PRO A 304 5.71 13.73 -5.92
CA PRO A 304 6.79 14.21 -6.81
C PRO A 304 6.82 13.61 -8.22
N ILE A 305 6.21 12.44 -8.43
CA ILE A 305 6.19 11.76 -9.73
C ILE A 305 5.08 12.33 -10.62
N VAL A 306 3.93 12.69 -10.05
CA VAL A 306 2.78 13.19 -10.82
C VAL A 306 3.13 14.53 -11.50
N PRO A 307 2.70 14.75 -12.77
CA PRO A 307 2.88 16.03 -13.46
C PRO A 307 2.34 17.21 -12.63
N SER A 308 3.10 18.31 -12.57
CA SER A 308 2.74 19.47 -11.74
C SER A 308 1.46 20.20 -12.21
N ASP A 309 1.04 19.98 -13.45
CA ASP A 309 -0.13 20.59 -14.10
C ASP A 309 -1.33 19.63 -14.18
N ILE A 310 -1.29 18.50 -13.45
CA ILE A 310 -2.38 17.52 -13.46
C ILE A 310 -3.72 18.17 -13.04
N ASP A 311 -4.76 17.95 -13.85
CA ASP A 311 -6.13 18.33 -13.48
C ASP A 311 -6.84 17.17 -12.77
N LEU A 312 -7.13 17.36 -11.48
CA LEU A 312 -7.81 16.37 -10.65
C LEU A 312 -9.33 16.59 -10.60
N SER A 313 -9.86 17.60 -11.31
CA SER A 313 -11.27 18.00 -11.26
C SER A 313 -12.22 16.83 -11.55
N LYS A 314 -11.89 16.02 -12.57
CA LYS A 314 -12.70 14.87 -12.95
C LYS A 314 -12.65 13.75 -11.91
N ILE A 315 -11.47 13.44 -11.36
CA ILE A 315 -11.33 12.44 -10.29
C ILE A 315 -12.13 12.87 -9.05
N VAL A 316 -12.05 14.15 -8.67
CA VAL A 316 -12.83 14.72 -7.57
C VAL A 316 -14.32 14.60 -7.87
N GLN A 317 -14.77 14.97 -9.08
CA GLN A 317 -16.16 14.86 -9.49
C GLN A 317 -16.67 13.42 -9.40
N VAL A 318 -15.97 12.47 -10.05
CA VAL A 318 -16.37 11.06 -10.07
C VAL A 318 -16.37 10.50 -8.65
N THR A 319 -15.42 10.88 -7.79
CA THR A 319 -15.41 10.42 -6.38
C THR A 319 -16.64 10.92 -5.64
N LYS A 320 -17.01 12.19 -5.85
CA LYS A 320 -18.21 12.79 -5.25
C LYS A 320 -19.49 12.05 -5.67
N GLU A 321 -19.59 11.72 -6.95
CA GLU A 321 -20.71 10.96 -7.51
C GLU A 321 -20.80 9.52 -6.96
N ARG A 322 -19.72 9.01 -6.35
CA ARG A 322 -19.64 7.65 -5.80
C ARG A 322 -19.71 7.58 -4.27
N LEU A 323 -19.87 8.70 -3.56
CA LEU A 323 -19.98 8.73 -2.10
C LEU A 323 -21.14 7.89 -1.56
N PHE A 324 -22.20 7.71 -2.34
CA PHE A 324 -23.35 6.85 -1.97
C PHE A 324 -22.95 5.38 -1.75
N THR A 325 -21.77 4.96 -2.23
CA THR A 325 -21.25 3.61 -2.04
C THR A 325 -20.51 3.42 -0.71
N LEU A 326 -20.29 4.49 0.06
CA LEU A 326 -19.66 4.42 1.38
C LEU A 326 -20.54 3.63 2.35
N LYS A 327 -19.94 2.63 2.99
CA LYS A 327 -20.58 1.84 4.04
C LYS A 327 -19.67 1.69 5.24
N ARG A 328 -20.26 1.63 6.42
CA ARG A 328 -19.59 1.26 7.68
C ARG A 328 -19.88 -0.19 8.01
N TYR A 329 -18.92 -0.85 8.66
CA TYR A 329 -19.11 -2.18 9.24
C TYR A 329 -19.87 -2.09 10.56
N ASP A 330 -20.69 -3.11 10.86
CA ASP A 330 -21.24 -3.31 12.20
C ASP A 330 -20.30 -4.20 13.03
N TRP A 331 -19.50 -3.54 13.86
CA TRP A 331 -18.49 -4.19 14.69
C TRP A 331 -19.05 -4.97 15.88
N LYS A 332 -20.34 -4.83 16.21
CA LYS A 332 -20.97 -5.56 17.35
C LYS A 332 -20.91 -7.07 17.18
N HIS A 333 -20.79 -7.54 15.94
CA HIS A 333 -20.71 -8.97 15.61
C HIS A 333 -19.29 -9.53 15.68
N LEU A 334 -18.29 -8.70 15.94
CA LEU A 334 -16.89 -9.11 16.03
C LEU A 334 -16.46 -9.48 17.47
N THR A 335 -17.32 -9.22 18.45
CA THR A 335 -17.14 -9.64 19.85
C THR A 335 -17.91 -10.92 20.13
N THR A 336 -17.28 -12.07 19.86
CA THR A 336 -17.59 -13.38 20.45
C THR A 336 -16.31 -14.13 20.72
#